data_AF-A0A2P5A7S2-F1
#
_entry.id   AF-A0A2P5A7S2-F1
#
_cell.length_a   1.000
_cell.length_b   1.000
_cell.length_c   1.000
_cell.angle_alpha   90.00
_cell.angle_beta   90.00
_cell.angle_gamma   90.00
#
_symmetry.space_group_name_H-M   'P 1'
#
loop_
_entity.id
_entity.type
_entity.pdbx_description
1 polymer ?
#
loop_
_entity_poly.entity_id
_entity_poly.type
_entity_poly.pdbx_seq_one_letter_code
_entity_poly.pdbx_strand_id
1 'polypeptide(L)'
;MVYIHFFSYGGRTNEISESEIPFPHRAGNLFHIVYFVSWEGRNARASKQHLSWITRVYRYMTPNVSKNPRAAYFNYRDLQIGTNNKMGTTSYAQASIWGTKYFDNNFKSLFM
;
A
#
# COMPACT_ATOMS: atom_id res chain seq x y z
N MET A 1 -9.01 6.28 -18.34
CA MET A 1 -8.95 7.46 -17.45
C MET A 1 -7.96 7.21 -16.33
N VAL A 2 -7.23 8.26 -15.93
CA VAL A 2 -6.19 8.23 -14.91
C VAL A 2 -6.60 9.18 -13.80
N TYR A 3 -6.45 8.75 -12.55
CA TYR A 3 -6.82 9.51 -11.36
C TYR A 3 -5.70 9.50 -10.34
N ILE A 4 -5.49 10.65 -9.69
CA ILE A 4 -4.63 10.80 -8.51
C ILE A 4 -5.49 11.46 -7.43
N HIS A 5 -5.76 10.74 -6.34
CA HIS A 5 -6.56 11.24 -5.24
C HIS A 5 -5.69 11.46 -4.01
N PHE A 6 -5.93 12.55 -3.29
CA PHE A 6 -5.31 12.87 -2.02
C PHE A 6 -6.38 12.80 -0.94
N PHE A 7 -6.18 11.93 0.05
CA PHE A 7 -7.04 11.81 1.22
C PHE A 7 -6.29 12.37 2.43
N SER A 8 -6.71 13.53 2.94
CA SER A 8 -6.07 14.21 4.06
C SER A 8 -6.12 13.37 5.34
N TYR A 9 -5.00 13.30 6.04
CA TYR A 9 -4.91 12.74 7.39
C TYR A 9 -4.74 13.91 8.39
N GLY A 10 -5.13 13.68 9.64
CA GLY A 10 -5.15 14.71 10.68
C GLY A 10 -6.39 14.63 11.56
N GLY A 11 -6.58 15.64 12.41
CA GLY A 11 -7.70 15.67 13.36
C GLY A 11 -7.76 14.38 14.18
N ARG A 12 -8.94 13.73 14.20
CA ARG A 12 -9.17 12.50 14.96
C ARG A 12 -8.22 11.35 14.60
N THR A 13 -7.65 11.30 13.39
CA THR A 13 -6.68 10.24 13.06
C THR A 13 -5.35 10.40 13.81
N ASN A 14 -4.99 11.61 14.25
CA ASN A 14 -3.76 11.87 15.00
C ASN A 14 -3.92 11.59 16.50
N GLU A 15 -5.16 11.60 17.00
CA GLU A 15 -5.48 11.34 18.41
C GLU A 15 -5.45 9.85 18.75
N ILE A 16 -5.62 8.98 17.74
CA ILE A 16 -5.63 7.52 17.89
C ILE A 16 -4.20 7.00 17.82
N SER A 17 -3.80 6.19 18.80
CA SER A 17 -2.48 5.53 18.81
C SER A 17 -2.27 4.66 17.56
N GLU A 18 -1.05 4.63 17.04
CA GLU A 18 -0.65 3.77 15.92
C GLU A 18 -0.90 2.29 16.20
N SER A 19 -0.88 1.88 17.48
CA SER A 19 -1.11 0.49 17.90
C SER A 19 -2.52 0.22 18.45
N GLU A 20 -3.44 1.20 18.42
CA GLU A 20 -4.80 1.04 18.95
C GLU A 20 -5.58 -0.05 18.18
N ILE A 21 -5.37 -0.09 16.88
CA ILE A 21 -5.89 -1.12 15.96
C ILE A 21 -4.80 -1.45 14.94
N PRO A 22 -4.93 -2.53 14.14
CA PRO A 22 -3.89 -2.94 13.22
C PRO A 22 -3.43 -1.87 12.21
N PHE A 23 -4.30 -0.94 11.84
CA PHE A 23 -3.99 0.15 10.93
C PHE A 23 -3.09 1.23 11.61
N PRO A 24 -1.82 1.36 11.19
CA PRO A 24 -0.81 2.10 11.94
C PRO A 24 -0.66 3.56 11.49
N HIS A 25 -1.17 3.93 10.31
CA HIS A 25 -0.85 5.23 9.70
C HIS A 25 -1.65 6.36 10.36
N ARG A 26 -1.13 6.91 11.45
CA ARG A 26 -1.76 7.94 12.30
C ARG A 26 -0.98 9.26 12.22
N ALA A 27 -0.70 9.87 13.38
CA ALA A 27 0.06 11.11 13.50
C ALA A 27 1.38 11.05 12.70
N GLY A 28 1.77 12.18 12.10
CA GLY A 28 2.95 12.26 11.22
C GLY A 28 2.68 12.00 9.74
N ASN A 29 1.51 11.45 9.38
CA ASN A 29 1.08 11.32 7.99
C ASN A 29 0.21 12.53 7.58
N LEU A 30 0.54 13.20 6.47
CA LEU A 30 -0.22 14.36 5.96
C LEU A 30 -1.44 13.95 5.13
N PHE A 31 -1.27 12.95 4.26
CA PHE A 31 -2.33 12.43 3.40
C PHE A 31 -1.94 11.05 2.87
N HIS A 32 -2.95 10.30 2.41
CA HIS A 32 -2.78 9.11 1.59
C HIS A 32 -3.00 9.47 0.11
N ILE A 33 -2.05 9.11 -0.76
CA ILE A 33 -2.19 9.29 -2.22
C ILE A 33 -2.58 7.95 -2.86
N VAL A 34 -3.65 7.94 -3.65
CA VAL A 34 -4.04 6.81 -4.50
C VAL A 34 -3.81 7.16 -5.97
N TYR A 35 -3.07 6.31 -6.66
CA TYR A 35 -2.96 6.32 -8.13
C TYR A 35 -3.91 5.25 -8.66
N PHE A 36 -4.80 5.62 -9.58
CA PHE A 36 -5.75 4.66 -10.15
C PHE A 36 -5.90 4.89 -11.65
N VAL A 37 -6.03 3.78 -12.39
CA VAL A 37 -6.27 3.81 -13.84
C VAL A 37 -7.48 2.92 -14.13
N SER A 38 -8.48 3.49 -14.78
CA SER A 38 -9.67 2.77 -15.27
C SER A 38 -9.69 2.78 -16.78
N TRP A 39 -10.09 1.69 -17.40
CA TRP A 39 -10.26 1.59 -18.84
C TRP A 39 -11.38 0.59 -19.16
N GLU A 40 -11.95 0.72 -20.36
CA GLU A 40 -13.01 -0.16 -20.84
C GLU A 40 -12.43 -1.36 -21.61
N GLY A 41 -13.13 -2.49 -21.52
CA GLY A 41 -12.79 -3.70 -22.27
C GLY A 41 -11.64 -4.54 -21.68
N ARG A 42 -11.65 -5.84 -22.03
CA ARG A 42 -10.64 -6.81 -21.59
C ARG A 42 -9.53 -6.97 -22.63
N ASN A 43 -8.86 -5.87 -23.00
CA ASN A 43 -7.75 -5.90 -23.94
C ASN A 43 -6.40 -6.06 -23.20
N ALA A 44 -5.73 -7.20 -23.39
CA ALA A 44 -4.46 -7.50 -22.72
C ALA A 44 -3.33 -6.48 -23.03
N ARG A 45 -3.31 -5.89 -24.24
CA ARG A 45 -2.34 -4.84 -24.61
C ARG A 45 -2.60 -3.56 -23.81
N ALA A 46 -3.87 -3.17 -23.69
CA ALA A 46 -4.27 -2.02 -22.88
C ALA A 46 -3.92 -2.24 -21.40
N SER A 47 -4.21 -3.42 -20.84
CA SER A 47 -3.84 -3.76 -19.46
C SER A 47 -2.35 -3.62 -19.19
N LYS A 48 -1.48 -4.11 -20.09
CA LYS A 48 -0.02 -3.96 -19.95
C LYS A 48 0.40 -2.48 -19.98
N GLN A 49 -0.19 -1.67 -20.84
CA GLN A 49 0.11 -0.24 -20.93
C GLN A 49 -0.32 0.51 -19.67
N HIS A 50 -1.51 0.25 -19.15
CA HIS A 50 -2.03 0.88 -17.93
C HIS A 50 -1.22 0.48 -16.69
N LEU A 51 -0.87 -0.81 -16.55
CA LEU A 51 0.03 -1.28 -15.49
C LEU A 51 1.43 -0.65 -15.61
N SER A 52 1.97 -0.55 -16.82
CA SER A 52 3.26 0.13 -17.03
C SER A 52 3.20 1.60 -16.61
N TRP A 53 2.10 2.29 -16.88
CA TRP A 53 1.90 3.68 -16.51
C TRP A 53 1.84 3.85 -14.98
N ILE A 54 1.01 3.08 -14.28
CA ILE A 54 0.85 3.22 -12.82
C ILE A 54 2.15 2.85 -12.08
N THR A 55 2.87 1.83 -12.55
CA THR A 55 4.19 1.47 -11.99
C THR A 55 5.22 2.59 -12.21
N ARG A 56 5.22 3.29 -13.35
CA ARG A 56 6.11 4.44 -13.56
C ARG A 56 5.84 5.58 -12.59
N VAL A 57 4.58 5.95 -12.38
CA VAL A 57 4.19 7.01 -11.43
C VAL A 57 4.55 6.60 -10.00
N TYR A 58 4.23 5.37 -9.61
CA TYR A 58 4.59 4.85 -8.29
C TYR A 58 6.11 4.89 -8.05
N ARG A 59 6.93 4.52 -9.05
CA ARG A 59 8.40 4.60 -8.98
C ARG A 59 8.91 6.03 -8.92
N TYR A 60 8.35 6.93 -9.73
CA TYR A 60 8.70 8.35 -9.73
C TYR A 60 8.49 9.00 -8.36
N MET A 61 7.43 8.61 -7.65
CA MET A 61 7.09 9.16 -6.33
C MET A 61 7.92 8.62 -5.17
N THR A 62 8.81 7.64 -5.40
CA THR A 62 9.62 6.99 -4.34
C THR A 62 10.36 7.96 -3.40
N PRO A 63 11.03 9.04 -3.85
CA PRO A 63 11.75 9.93 -2.93
C PRO A 63 10.82 10.84 -2.11
N ASN A 64 9.54 10.96 -2.47
CA ASN A 64 8.61 11.95 -1.94
C ASN A 64 7.54 11.35 -1.00
N VAL A 65 7.63 10.06 -0.69
CA VAL A 65 6.66 9.33 0.12
C VAL A 65 7.36 8.62 1.28
N SER A 66 6.60 7.98 2.17
CA SER A 66 7.17 7.22 3.28
C SER A 66 8.17 6.17 2.80
N LYS A 67 9.17 5.90 3.66
CA LYS A 67 10.27 4.98 3.40
C LYS A 67 10.59 4.18 4.66
N ASN A 68 11.10 2.97 4.47
CA ASN A 68 11.56 2.06 5.52
C ASN A 68 10.50 1.68 6.59
N PRO A 69 9.37 1.05 6.22
CA PRO A 69 8.98 0.63 4.87
C PRO A 69 8.22 1.72 4.11
N ARG A 70 8.11 1.56 2.78
CA ARG A 70 7.16 2.36 1.99
C ARG A 70 5.74 1.90 2.31
N ALA A 71 5.00 2.75 3.02
CA ALA A 71 3.67 2.43 3.53
C ALA A 71 2.65 2.15 2.42
N ALA A 72 1.70 1.28 2.72
CA ALA A 72 0.56 0.95 1.89
C ALA A 72 -0.70 0.86 2.75
N TYR A 73 -1.88 0.98 2.14
CA TYR A 73 -3.16 0.86 2.85
C TYR A 73 -3.88 -0.42 2.44
N PHE A 74 -4.20 -1.27 3.42
CA PHE A 74 -4.71 -2.64 3.18
C PHE A 74 -5.96 -2.70 2.30
N ASN A 75 -6.87 -1.73 2.44
CA ASN A 75 -8.11 -1.67 1.65
C ASN A 75 -7.87 -1.30 0.18
N TYR A 76 -6.70 -0.75 -0.17
CA TYR A 76 -6.23 -0.60 -1.54
C TYR A 76 -5.19 -1.69 -1.83
N ARG A 77 -5.68 -2.92 -1.94
CA ARG A 77 -4.84 -4.12 -2.08
C ARG A 77 -3.96 -4.02 -3.32
N ASP A 78 -2.65 -4.05 -3.10
CA ASP A 78 -1.62 -4.10 -4.13
C ASP A 78 -0.84 -5.42 -4.01
N LEU A 79 -0.76 -6.19 -5.10
CA LEU A 79 0.03 -7.42 -5.17
C LEU A 79 1.49 -7.14 -5.55
N GLN A 80 1.82 -5.95 -6.09
CA GLN A 80 3.18 -5.57 -6.47
C GLN A 80 4.08 -5.33 -5.25
N ILE A 81 3.51 -5.12 -4.06
CA ILE A 81 4.30 -4.88 -2.85
C ILE A 81 4.77 -6.16 -2.15
N GLY A 82 4.33 -7.33 -2.63
CA GLY A 82 4.71 -8.65 -2.14
C GLY A 82 3.52 -9.61 -2.06
N THR A 83 3.80 -10.91 -2.19
CA THR A 83 2.80 -11.97 -2.10
C THR A 83 3.33 -13.17 -1.33
N ASN A 84 2.42 -13.94 -0.76
CA ASN A 84 2.70 -15.23 -0.15
C ASN A 84 2.95 -16.31 -1.23
N ASN A 85 3.40 -17.49 -0.79
CA ASN A 85 3.52 -18.64 -1.66
C ASN A 85 2.15 -19.04 -2.20
N LYS A 86 2.07 -19.32 -3.49
CA LYS A 86 0.83 -19.80 -4.12
C LYS A 86 0.45 -21.21 -3.65
N MET A 87 1.46 -22.01 -3.29
CA MET A 87 1.30 -23.36 -2.75
C MET A 87 2.29 -23.56 -1.59
N GLY A 88 1.88 -24.31 -0.57
CA GLY A 88 2.68 -24.58 0.61
C GLY A 88 2.71 -23.44 1.63
N THR A 89 3.51 -23.61 2.68
CA THR A 89 3.60 -22.67 3.81
C THR A 89 4.32 -21.38 3.41
N THR A 90 3.87 -20.24 3.93
CA THR A 90 4.59 -18.97 3.81
C THR A 90 5.25 -18.63 5.14
N SER A 91 6.54 -18.25 5.10
CA SER A 91 7.27 -17.85 6.30
C SER A 91 6.90 -16.44 6.75
N TYR A 92 7.09 -16.15 8.04
CA TYR A 92 6.96 -14.80 8.58
C TYR A 92 7.82 -13.79 7.81
N ALA A 93 9.07 -14.16 7.52
CA ALA A 93 10.02 -13.31 6.80
C ALA A 93 9.55 -12.94 5.38
N GLN A 94 8.85 -13.85 4.69
CA GLN A 94 8.26 -13.53 3.39
C GLN A 94 7.01 -12.66 3.54
N ALA A 95 6.14 -12.98 4.50
CA ALA A 95 4.92 -12.23 4.73
C ALA A 95 5.21 -10.80 5.24
N SER A 96 6.30 -10.60 5.99
CA SER A 96 6.69 -9.29 6.53
C SER A 96 7.08 -8.28 5.44
N ILE A 97 7.48 -8.73 4.24
CA ILE A 97 7.80 -7.86 3.10
C ILE A 97 6.61 -6.96 2.73
N TRP A 98 5.40 -7.52 2.68
CA TRP A 98 4.17 -6.76 2.42
C TRP A 98 3.44 -6.38 3.71
N GLY A 99 3.53 -7.22 4.75
CA GLY A 99 2.83 -7.04 6.02
C GLY A 99 3.24 -5.76 6.73
N THR A 100 4.54 -5.49 6.82
CA THR A 100 5.06 -4.25 7.43
C THR A 100 4.70 -3.00 6.63
N LYS A 101 4.44 -3.11 5.32
CA LYS A 101 3.96 -1.96 4.53
C LYS A 101 2.53 -1.58 4.89
N TYR A 102 1.67 -2.56 5.16
CA TYR A 102 0.28 -2.31 5.55
C TYR A 102 0.11 -1.98 7.03
N PHE A 103 0.84 -2.69 7.90
CA PHE A 103 0.60 -2.71 9.34
C PHE A 103 1.79 -2.22 10.17
N ASP A 104 2.91 -1.86 9.54
CA ASP A 104 4.13 -1.40 10.21
C ASP A 104 4.51 -2.33 11.38
N ASN A 105 4.82 -1.76 12.55
CA ASN A 105 5.15 -2.50 13.77
C ASN A 105 4.00 -3.41 14.26
N ASN A 106 2.75 -3.12 13.90
CA ASN A 106 1.60 -3.95 14.30
C ASN A 106 1.57 -5.30 13.57
N PHE A 107 2.31 -5.47 12.47
CA PHE A 107 2.33 -6.75 11.76
C PHE A 107 2.76 -7.92 12.65
N LYS A 108 3.71 -7.68 13.57
CA LYS A 108 4.20 -8.72 14.48
C LYS A 108 3.08 -9.26 15.37
N SER A 109 2.22 -8.39 15.89
CA SER A 109 1.10 -8.74 16.76
C SER A 109 -0.04 -9.46 16.02
N LEU A 110 -0.11 -9.33 14.69
CA LEU A 110 -1.10 -10.05 13.86
C LEU A 110 -0.65 -11.47 13.51
N PHE A 111 0.63 -11.77 13.66
CA PHE A 111 1.20 -13.07 13.34
C PHE A 111 1.33 -13.99 14.57
N MET A 112 1.40 -13.39 15.77
CA MET A 112 1.35 -14.11 17.05
C MET A 112 -0.09 -14.42 17.41
#